data_AF-A0AAC9HQ07-F1
#
_entry.id   AF-A0AAC9HQ07-F1
#
_cell.length_a   1.000
_cell.length_b   1.000
_cell.length_c   1.000
_cell.angle_alpha   90.00
_cell.angle_beta   90.00
_cell.angle_gamma   90.00
#
_symmetry.space_group_name_H-M   'P 1'
#
loop_
_entity.id
_entity.type
_entity.pdbx_description
1 polymer ?
#
loop_
_entity_poly.entity_id
_entity_poly.type
_entity_poly.pdbx_seq_one_letter_code
_entity_poly.pdbx_strand_id
1 'polypeptide(L)'
;MTLTTFLAVVLAVLVVLLLVGGWSLLIANRLNRLHIRTDAGWAALEASLGRRAVVARAVAAVAPLGAGTGEDRSPAPVTAAEPGTNPLGVDPDRLRDAAWEAERTSRSGREHSENLLGRLLGELDRTRLSSPLAAELVEAEERVMLARRVYNDAVRDTLALRARRPVRWLRLAGGAPPPEYFEIIERAGESEPVAAATYRPSARVLLLDDRDRLLLFESSDPDRPQETFWCTAGGGVEADEELRAAAIREVREETGLLLTESELIGPVWRRRAVFGFEGDVFDSEEWFFLVRAAGSSAPVVDVSGFTELERRTVRGHRWWTAAELAASEDTVYPVQLAEFLPQLLAAEWDGQVRTIR
;
A
#
# COMPACT_ATOMS: atom_id res chain seq x y z
N MET A 1 27.67 19.91 46.95
CA MET A 1 27.15 18.56 46.63
C MET A 1 27.85 17.57 47.54
N THR A 2 27.14 16.72 48.29
CA THR A 2 27.81 15.71 49.14
C THR A 2 28.32 14.55 48.28
N LEU A 3 29.37 13.86 48.73
CA LEU A 3 29.96 12.69 48.05
C LEU A 3 28.91 11.61 47.74
N THR A 4 27.92 11.46 48.63
CA THR A 4 26.77 10.55 48.45
C THR A 4 25.86 10.95 47.29
N THR A 5 25.55 12.24 47.14
CA THR A 5 24.77 12.74 45.99
C THR A 5 25.52 12.53 44.68
N PHE A 6 26.84 12.77 44.68
CA PHE A 6 27.67 12.52 43.49
C PHE A 6 27.65 11.04 43.09
N LEU A 7 27.88 10.13 44.03
CA LEU A 7 27.88 8.69 43.77
C LEU A 7 26.51 8.18 43.27
N ALA A 8 25.41 8.71 43.84
CA ALA A 8 24.05 8.38 43.42
C ALA A 8 23.77 8.83 41.96
N VAL A 9 24.23 10.02 41.58
CA VAL A 9 24.11 10.51 40.19
C VAL A 9 24.92 9.64 39.23
N VAL A 10 26.16 9.29 39.58
CA VAL A 10 27.00 8.41 38.75
C VAL A 10 26.34 7.04 38.56
N LEU A 11 25.82 6.44 39.63
CA LEU A 11 25.12 5.15 39.55
C LEU A 11 23.86 5.26 38.68
N ALA A 12 23.06 6.31 38.85
CA ALA A 12 21.87 6.53 38.02
C ALA A 12 22.23 6.64 36.53
N VAL A 13 23.29 7.39 36.19
CA VAL A 13 23.79 7.50 34.82
C VAL A 13 24.24 6.14 34.28
N LEU A 14 24.98 5.34 35.06
CA LEU A 14 25.41 3.99 34.66
C LEU A 14 24.22 3.06 34.39
N VAL A 15 23.19 3.10 35.25
CA VAL A 15 21.95 2.33 35.04
C VAL A 15 21.26 2.75 33.75
N VAL A 16 21.12 4.06 33.50
CA VAL A 16 20.52 4.57 32.25
C VAL A 16 21.32 4.10 31.03
N LEU A 17 22.66 4.16 31.08
CA LEU A 17 23.52 3.70 29.98
C LEU A 17 23.36 2.20 29.71
N LEU A 18 23.25 1.37 30.76
CA LEU A 18 23.00 -0.06 30.62
C LEU A 18 21.63 -0.35 30.01
N LEU A 19 20.59 0.37 30.43
CA LEU A 19 19.24 0.24 29.88
C LEU A 19 19.19 0.65 28.40
N VAL A 20 19.78 1.81 28.05
CA VAL A 20 19.86 2.28 26.67
C VAL A 20 20.69 1.34 25.81
N GLY A 21 21.82 0.83 26.32
CA GLY A 21 22.67 -0.13 25.63
C GLY A 21 21.95 -1.45 25.36
N GLY A 22 21.30 -2.03 26.38
CA GLY A 22 20.50 -3.25 26.25
C GLY A 22 19.33 -3.08 25.28
N TRP A 23 18.59 -1.97 25.37
CA TRP A 23 17.51 -1.64 24.44
C TRP A 23 18.02 -1.50 23.00
N SER A 24 19.16 -0.83 22.80
CA SER A 24 19.78 -0.67 21.49
C SER A 24 20.16 -2.02 20.86
N LEU A 25 20.72 -2.95 21.66
CA LEU A 25 21.03 -4.31 21.19
C LEU A 25 19.79 -5.10 20.79
N LEU A 26 18.70 -5.01 21.56
CA LEU A 26 17.44 -5.68 21.23
C LEU A 26 16.86 -5.18 19.91
N ILE A 27 16.87 -3.86 19.70
CA ILE A 27 16.37 -3.24 18.46
C ILE A 27 17.28 -3.55 17.28
N ALA A 28 18.61 -3.50 17.45
CA ALA A 28 19.56 -3.89 16.41
C ALA A 28 19.37 -5.36 16.00
N ASN A 29 19.18 -6.27 16.95
CA ASN A 29 18.89 -7.68 16.67
C ASN A 29 17.56 -7.88 15.96
N ARG A 30 16.51 -7.16 16.37
CA ARG A 30 15.22 -7.17 15.67
C ARG A 30 15.36 -6.68 14.24
N LEU A 31 16.10 -5.60 14.05
CA LEU A 31 16.33 -5.01 12.74
C LEU A 31 17.15 -5.92 11.84
N ASN A 32 18.17 -6.62 12.38
CA ASN A 32 18.91 -7.64 11.66
C ASN A 32 17.99 -8.77 11.17
N ARG A 33 17.10 -9.28 12.05
CA ARG A 33 16.12 -10.31 11.66
C ARG A 33 15.18 -9.83 10.55
N LEU A 34 14.76 -8.56 10.58
CA LEU A 34 13.89 -8.00 9.54
C LEU A 34 14.60 -7.84 8.19
N HIS A 35 15.88 -7.45 8.20
CA HIS A 35 16.69 -7.44 6.96
C HIS A 35 16.86 -8.86 6.40
N ILE A 36 17.19 -9.85 7.25
CA ILE A 36 17.26 -11.26 6.83
C ILE A 36 15.93 -11.74 6.23
N ARG A 37 14.79 -11.36 6.82
CA ARG A 37 13.46 -11.69 6.28
C ARG A 37 13.20 -11.01 4.94
N THR A 38 13.66 -9.78 4.76
CA THR A 38 13.54 -9.05 3.49
C THR A 38 14.39 -9.70 2.40
N ASP A 39 15.62 -10.09 2.72
CA ASP A 39 16.52 -10.79 1.80
C ASP A 39 15.97 -12.18 1.43
N ALA A 40 15.42 -12.92 2.41
CA ALA A 40 14.76 -14.20 2.16
C ALA A 40 13.48 -14.03 1.32
N GLY A 41 12.68 -12.99 1.58
CA GLY A 41 11.50 -12.64 0.79
C GLY A 41 11.88 -12.30 -0.66
N TRP A 42 12.97 -11.56 -0.86
CA TRP A 42 13.49 -11.26 -2.19
C TRP A 42 13.92 -12.54 -2.92
N ALA A 43 14.68 -13.42 -2.28
CA ALA A 43 15.12 -14.68 -2.89
C ALA A 43 13.93 -15.58 -3.28
N ALA A 44 12.87 -15.63 -2.47
CA ALA A 44 11.66 -16.38 -2.78
C ALA A 44 10.88 -15.77 -3.96
N LEU A 45 10.83 -14.44 -4.04
CA LEU A 45 10.24 -13.72 -5.17
C LEU A 45 11.05 -13.98 -6.45
N GLU A 46 12.37 -13.86 -6.40
CA GLU A 46 13.26 -14.12 -7.54
C GLU A 46 13.12 -15.55 -8.08
N ALA A 47 13.01 -16.55 -7.20
CA ALA A 47 12.74 -17.93 -7.60
C ALA A 47 11.36 -18.09 -8.27
N SER A 48 10.34 -17.38 -7.79
CA SER A 48 8.98 -17.42 -8.36
C SER A 48 8.94 -16.74 -9.73
N LEU A 49 9.60 -15.59 -9.87
CA LEU A 49 9.75 -14.87 -11.14
C LEU A 49 10.54 -15.71 -12.17
N GLY A 50 11.62 -16.37 -11.74
CA GLY A 50 12.38 -17.31 -12.57
C GLY A 50 11.52 -18.46 -13.07
N ARG A 51 10.69 -19.05 -12.20
CA ARG A 51 9.73 -20.09 -12.62
C ARG A 51 8.74 -19.57 -13.66
N ARG A 52 8.17 -18.37 -13.47
CA ARG A 52 7.27 -17.74 -14.45
C ARG A 52 7.94 -17.56 -15.81
N ALA A 53 9.20 -17.09 -15.83
CA ALA A 53 9.97 -16.94 -17.06
C ALA A 53 10.19 -18.28 -17.79
N VAL A 54 10.47 -19.37 -17.06
CA VAL A 54 10.61 -20.72 -17.64
C VAL A 54 9.30 -21.17 -18.28
N VAL A 55 8.17 -21.02 -17.58
CA VAL A 55 6.85 -21.40 -18.11
C VAL A 55 6.47 -20.55 -19.32
N ALA A 56 6.74 -19.25 -19.29
CA ALA A 56 6.50 -18.36 -20.44
C ALA A 56 7.30 -18.78 -21.68
N ARG A 57 8.56 -19.24 -21.52
CA ARG A 57 9.33 -19.80 -22.62
C ARG A 57 8.79 -21.14 -23.12
N ALA A 58 8.28 -21.98 -22.22
CA ALA A 58 7.62 -23.22 -22.62
C ALA A 58 6.35 -22.94 -23.44
N VAL A 59 5.54 -21.96 -23.03
CA VAL A 59 4.40 -21.44 -23.81
C VAL A 59 4.85 -20.96 -25.19
N ALA A 60 5.89 -20.13 -25.25
CA ALA A 60 6.44 -19.63 -26.51
C ALA A 60 7.03 -20.74 -27.41
N ALA A 61 7.42 -21.90 -26.87
CA ALA A 61 7.96 -23.02 -27.64
C ALA A 61 6.87 -23.94 -28.21
N VAL A 62 5.67 -23.93 -27.63
CA VAL A 62 4.52 -24.77 -28.03
C VAL A 62 3.66 -24.09 -29.11
N ALA A 63 3.85 -22.78 -29.35
CA ALA A 63 3.28 -22.10 -30.50
C ALA A 63 3.62 -22.86 -31.79
N PRO A 64 2.65 -23.20 -32.66
CA PRO A 64 2.95 -23.84 -33.93
C PRO A 64 4.04 -23.04 -34.64
N LEU A 65 5.15 -23.71 -34.97
CA LEU A 65 6.23 -23.16 -35.79
C LEU A 65 5.62 -22.67 -37.11
N GLY A 66 5.23 -21.40 -37.15
CA GLY A 66 4.80 -20.71 -38.35
C GLY A 66 6.02 -20.47 -39.23
N ALA A 67 6.22 -21.38 -40.18
CA ALA A 67 6.93 -21.21 -41.46
C ALA A 67 7.98 -20.10 -41.52
N GLY A 68 9.27 -20.48 -41.51
CA GLY A 68 10.32 -19.57 -41.93
C GLY A 68 11.76 -20.02 -41.73
N THR A 69 12.17 -21.18 -42.24
CA THR A 69 13.47 -21.38 -42.94
C THR A 69 13.61 -22.81 -43.45
N GLY A 70 13.75 -22.98 -44.77
CA GLY A 70 14.54 -24.08 -45.37
C GLY A 70 13.81 -25.38 -45.74
N GLU A 71 13.25 -25.40 -46.94
CA GLU A 71 13.40 -26.45 -47.98
C GLU A 71 12.91 -27.91 -47.77
N ASP A 72 11.99 -28.29 -48.67
CA ASP A 72 11.73 -29.63 -49.27
C ASP A 72 10.45 -30.43 -48.87
N ARG A 73 9.67 -30.74 -49.93
CA ARG A 73 8.64 -31.79 -50.18
C ARG A 73 7.16 -31.71 -49.72
N SER A 74 6.35 -31.46 -50.75
CA SER A 74 5.10 -32.13 -51.21
C SER A 74 3.76 -32.04 -50.42
N PRO A 75 2.61 -31.97 -51.13
CA PRO A 75 1.35 -31.47 -50.59
C PRO A 75 0.39 -32.61 -50.18
N ALA A 76 -0.20 -32.48 -48.99
CA ALA A 76 -1.48 -33.11 -48.63
C ALA A 76 -2.45 -31.99 -48.19
N PRO A 77 -3.76 -32.10 -48.48
CA PRO A 77 -4.68 -30.98 -48.34
C PRO A 77 -5.06 -30.80 -46.89
N VAL A 78 -4.36 -29.91 -46.19
CA VAL A 78 -4.83 -29.33 -44.93
C VAL A 78 -5.62 -28.09 -45.32
N THR A 79 -6.90 -28.07 -44.93
CA THR A 79 -7.82 -26.95 -45.07
C THR A 79 -7.18 -25.65 -44.58
N ALA A 80 -7.23 -24.64 -45.45
CA ALA A 80 -6.58 -23.34 -45.29
C ALA A 80 -6.83 -22.70 -43.91
N ALA A 81 -5.78 -22.64 -43.09
CA ALA A 81 -5.68 -21.65 -42.02
C ALA A 81 -5.32 -20.30 -42.67
N GLU A 82 -6.03 -19.24 -42.29
CA GLU A 82 -5.81 -17.89 -42.81
C GLU A 82 -4.37 -17.41 -42.58
N PRO A 83 -3.72 -16.78 -43.59
CA PRO A 83 -2.35 -16.32 -43.48
C PRO A 83 -2.28 -15.05 -42.61
N GLY A 84 -1.67 -15.15 -41.43
CA GLY A 84 -1.34 -13.99 -40.59
C GLY A 84 -1.88 -14.03 -39.16
N THR A 85 -2.71 -15.00 -38.81
CA THR A 85 -3.30 -15.06 -37.47
C THR A 85 -2.34 -15.77 -36.52
N ASN A 86 -1.66 -14.99 -35.68
CA ASN A 86 -0.78 -15.52 -34.66
C ASN A 86 -1.55 -16.54 -33.79
N PRO A 87 -1.11 -17.82 -33.74
CA PRO A 87 -1.85 -18.88 -33.08
C PRO A 87 -1.95 -18.69 -31.56
N LEU A 88 -1.19 -17.80 -30.93
CA LEU A 88 -1.28 -17.54 -29.49
C LEU A 88 -1.83 -16.15 -29.14
N GLY A 89 -2.19 -15.31 -30.11
CA GLY A 89 -2.55 -13.90 -29.88
C GLY A 89 -1.35 -12.99 -29.55
N VAL A 90 -0.21 -13.57 -29.14
CA VAL A 90 1.06 -12.88 -28.82
C VAL A 90 2.23 -13.49 -29.59
N ASP A 91 3.17 -12.65 -30.06
CA ASP A 91 4.36 -13.09 -30.82
C ASP A 91 5.24 -14.03 -29.95
N PRO A 92 5.40 -15.32 -30.34
CA PRO A 92 6.15 -16.29 -29.54
C PRO A 92 7.62 -15.92 -29.35
N ASP A 93 8.27 -15.34 -30.37
CA ASP A 93 9.68 -14.95 -30.26
C ASP A 93 9.82 -13.77 -29.30
N ARG A 94 8.90 -12.81 -29.40
CA ARG A 94 8.85 -11.66 -28.51
C ARG A 94 8.56 -12.04 -27.05
N LEU A 95 7.69 -13.03 -26.82
CA LEU A 95 7.42 -13.59 -25.49
C LEU A 95 8.66 -14.30 -24.92
N ARG A 96 9.37 -15.07 -25.76
CA ARG A 96 10.60 -15.78 -25.37
C ARG A 96 11.72 -14.80 -24.99
N ASP A 97 11.92 -13.77 -25.79
CA ASP A 97 12.91 -12.72 -25.56
C ASP A 97 12.61 -11.93 -24.29
N ALA A 98 11.34 -11.55 -24.07
CA ALA A 98 10.94 -10.88 -22.83
C ALA A 98 11.16 -11.76 -21.60
N ALA A 99 10.90 -13.07 -21.70
CA ALA A 99 11.16 -14.01 -20.61
C ALA A 99 12.66 -14.21 -20.33
N TRP A 100 13.50 -14.25 -21.37
CA TRP A 100 14.97 -14.27 -21.20
C TRP A 100 15.51 -12.98 -20.60
N GLU A 101 15.02 -11.84 -21.06
CA GLU A 101 15.43 -10.55 -20.53
C GLU A 101 15.04 -10.43 -19.06
N ALA A 102 13.78 -10.74 -18.72
CA ALA A 102 13.29 -10.75 -17.35
C ALA A 102 14.22 -11.55 -16.43
N GLU A 103 14.60 -12.77 -16.80
CA GLU A 103 15.48 -13.63 -16.00
C GLU A 103 16.89 -13.05 -15.77
N ARG A 104 17.44 -12.31 -16.75
CA ARG A 104 18.83 -11.82 -16.74
C ARG A 104 18.97 -10.40 -16.21
N THR A 105 17.91 -9.61 -16.22
CA THR A 105 17.94 -8.23 -15.73
C THR A 105 18.25 -8.20 -14.22
N SER A 106 19.09 -7.26 -13.81
CA SER A 106 19.42 -7.03 -12.40
C SER A 106 18.21 -6.51 -11.61
N ARG A 107 18.27 -6.57 -10.27
CA ARG A 107 17.19 -6.15 -9.36
C ARG A 107 16.60 -4.78 -9.69
N SER A 108 17.44 -3.78 -10.00
CA SER A 108 16.98 -2.41 -10.29
C SER A 108 16.18 -2.28 -11.59
N GLY A 109 16.42 -3.15 -12.59
CA GLY A 109 15.66 -3.16 -13.85
C GLY A 109 14.60 -4.24 -13.91
N ARG A 110 14.57 -5.15 -12.92
CA ARG A 110 13.73 -6.35 -12.94
C ARG A 110 12.25 -6.02 -13.07
N GLU A 111 11.80 -4.96 -12.41
CA GLU A 111 10.40 -4.51 -12.46
C GLU A 111 9.95 -4.21 -13.91
N HIS A 112 10.75 -3.48 -14.67
CA HIS A 112 10.43 -3.12 -16.06
C HIS A 112 10.33 -4.36 -16.95
N SER A 113 11.29 -5.28 -16.84
CA SER A 113 11.33 -6.51 -17.63
C SER A 113 10.17 -7.45 -17.28
N GLU A 114 9.83 -7.58 -16.00
CA GLU A 114 8.67 -8.38 -15.54
C GLU A 114 7.33 -7.75 -15.93
N ASN A 115 7.24 -6.42 -15.99
CA ASN A 115 6.07 -5.71 -16.51
C ASN A 115 5.86 -5.93 -18.00
N LEU A 116 6.94 -5.96 -18.78
CA LEU A 116 6.86 -6.31 -20.20
C LEU A 116 6.39 -7.76 -20.37
N LEU A 117 6.99 -8.70 -19.64
CA LEU A 117 6.61 -10.11 -19.67
C LEU A 117 5.13 -10.30 -19.26
N GLY A 118 4.69 -9.63 -18.19
CA GLY A 118 3.31 -9.68 -17.72
C GLY A 118 2.29 -9.17 -18.74
N ARG A 119 2.61 -8.07 -19.45
CA ARG A 119 1.77 -7.58 -20.56
C ARG A 119 1.62 -8.61 -21.69
N LEU A 120 2.74 -9.20 -22.13
CA LEU A 120 2.73 -10.20 -23.19
C LEU A 120 1.97 -11.48 -22.79
N LEU A 121 2.10 -11.91 -21.53
CA LEU A 121 1.30 -13.01 -20.98
C LEU A 121 -0.19 -12.65 -20.85
N GLY A 122 -0.51 -11.37 -20.68
CA GLY A 122 -1.89 -10.86 -20.68
C GLY A 122 -2.54 -10.83 -22.07
N GLU A 123 -1.76 -10.76 -23.14
CA GLU A 123 -2.23 -10.82 -24.54
C GLU A 123 -2.41 -12.27 -25.04
N LEU A 124 -1.95 -13.25 -24.27
CA LEU A 124 -1.97 -14.67 -24.63
C LEU A 124 -3.40 -15.22 -24.66
N ASP A 125 -3.79 -15.83 -25.79
CA ASP A 125 -5.02 -16.61 -25.89
C ASP A 125 -4.86 -17.97 -25.19
N ARG A 126 -5.21 -18.01 -23.91
CA ARG A 126 -5.06 -19.17 -23.02
C ARG A 126 -5.94 -20.35 -23.44
N THR A 127 -7.01 -20.11 -24.21
CA THR A 127 -7.89 -21.20 -24.69
C THR A 127 -7.18 -22.15 -25.65
N ARG A 128 -6.06 -21.70 -26.22
CA ARG A 128 -5.24 -22.46 -27.17
C ARG A 128 -4.08 -23.19 -26.51
N LEU A 129 -3.89 -23.04 -25.19
CA LEU A 129 -2.89 -23.78 -24.44
C LEU A 129 -3.39 -25.18 -24.10
N SER A 130 -2.45 -26.12 -23.97
CA SER A 130 -2.77 -27.42 -23.38
C SER A 130 -3.15 -27.23 -21.90
N SER A 131 -4.11 -28.02 -21.40
CA SER A 131 -4.56 -27.94 -20.01
C SER A 131 -3.43 -28.03 -18.97
N PRO A 132 -2.41 -28.91 -19.13
CA PRO A 132 -1.27 -28.94 -18.21
C PRO A 132 -0.46 -27.64 -18.21
N LEU A 133 -0.18 -27.07 -19.39
CA LEU A 133 0.65 -25.87 -19.53
C LEU A 133 -0.10 -24.60 -19.07
N ALA A 134 -1.42 -24.55 -19.30
CA ALA A 134 -2.28 -23.50 -18.75
C ALA A 134 -2.28 -23.52 -17.21
N ALA A 135 -2.38 -24.71 -16.60
CA ALA A 135 -2.33 -24.86 -15.15
C ALA A 135 -0.97 -24.46 -14.57
N GLU A 136 0.14 -24.85 -15.22
CA GLU A 136 1.49 -24.45 -14.80
C GLU A 136 1.70 -22.93 -14.88
N LEU A 137 1.14 -22.27 -15.91
CA LEU A 137 1.23 -20.82 -16.05
C LEU A 137 0.46 -20.11 -14.94
N VAL A 138 -0.77 -20.55 -14.65
CA VAL A 138 -1.59 -20.02 -13.56
C VAL A 138 -0.89 -20.21 -12.22
N GLU A 139 -0.37 -21.40 -11.92
CA GLU A 139 0.36 -21.66 -10.68
C GLU A 139 1.60 -20.74 -10.55
N ALA A 140 2.34 -20.54 -11.64
CA ALA A 140 3.51 -19.66 -11.64
C ALA A 140 3.12 -18.20 -11.39
N GLU A 141 2.04 -17.70 -12.00
CA GLU A 141 1.50 -16.35 -11.78
C GLU A 141 1.04 -16.16 -10.32
N GLU A 142 0.26 -17.09 -9.78
CA GLU A 142 -0.19 -17.05 -8.38
C GLU A 142 0.97 -17.05 -7.38
N ARG A 143 1.99 -17.87 -7.64
CA ARG A 143 3.17 -17.97 -6.76
C ARG A 143 3.97 -16.68 -6.75
N VAL A 144 4.08 -16.01 -7.90
CA VAL A 144 4.70 -14.68 -7.99
C VAL A 144 3.92 -13.66 -7.17
N MET A 145 2.58 -13.65 -7.25
CA MET A 145 1.73 -12.73 -6.48
C MET A 145 1.92 -12.92 -4.96
N LEU A 146 1.90 -14.17 -4.49
CA LEU A 146 2.10 -14.49 -3.08
C LEU A 146 3.50 -14.11 -2.59
N ALA A 147 4.53 -14.43 -3.37
CA ALA A 147 5.91 -14.10 -3.01
C ALA A 147 6.15 -12.58 -2.96
N ARG A 148 5.54 -11.82 -3.89
CA ARG A 148 5.60 -10.36 -3.91
C ARG A 148 4.98 -9.76 -2.67
N ARG A 149 3.81 -10.25 -2.25
CA ARG A 149 3.14 -9.82 -1.02
C ARG A 149 4.02 -10.05 0.20
N VAL A 150 4.56 -11.25 0.36
CA VAL A 150 5.44 -11.61 1.49
C VAL A 150 6.69 -10.72 1.53
N TYR A 151 7.29 -10.45 0.37
CA TYR A 151 8.42 -9.53 0.25
C TYR A 151 8.02 -8.10 0.68
N ASN A 152 6.95 -7.54 0.10
CA ASN A 152 6.49 -6.18 0.39
C ASN A 152 6.08 -6.00 1.87
N ASP A 153 5.51 -7.02 2.52
CA ASP A 153 5.24 -7.02 3.96
C ASP A 153 6.54 -6.93 4.77
N ALA A 154 7.58 -7.68 4.40
CA ALA A 154 8.88 -7.63 5.06
C ALA A 154 9.58 -6.27 4.86
N VAL A 155 9.45 -5.68 3.66
CA VAL A 155 9.92 -4.31 3.36
C VAL A 155 9.21 -3.30 4.26
N ARG A 156 7.88 -3.36 4.36
CA ARG A 156 7.08 -2.48 5.22
C ARG A 156 7.51 -2.57 6.68
N ASP A 157 7.61 -3.78 7.23
CA ASP A 157 8.02 -4.01 8.62
C ASP A 157 9.42 -3.44 8.90
N THR A 158 10.34 -3.61 7.94
CA THR A 158 11.71 -3.10 8.03
C THR A 158 11.75 -1.57 8.00
N LEU A 159 11.04 -0.94 7.05
CA LEU A 159 10.98 0.52 6.94
C LEU A 159 10.32 1.15 8.16
N ALA A 160 9.24 0.55 8.68
CA ALA A 160 8.56 1.03 9.88
C ALA A 160 9.50 1.03 11.11
N LEU A 161 10.34 0.00 11.28
CA LEU A 161 11.32 -0.02 12.36
C LEU A 161 12.47 0.97 12.13
N ARG A 162 12.95 1.12 10.88
CA ARG A 162 14.02 2.07 10.51
C ARG A 162 13.60 3.53 10.66
N ALA A 163 12.32 3.85 10.47
CA ALA A 163 11.79 5.20 10.57
C ALA A 163 11.77 5.75 12.01
N ARG A 164 11.82 4.87 13.03
CA ARG A 164 11.77 5.27 14.44
C ARG A 164 12.92 6.24 14.79
N ARG A 165 12.58 7.38 15.39
CA ARG A 165 13.54 8.43 15.81
C ARG A 165 14.78 7.89 16.55
N PRO A 166 14.64 7.05 17.58
CA PRO A 166 15.82 6.55 18.31
C PRO A 166 16.68 5.60 17.46
N VAL A 167 16.09 4.86 16.50
CA VAL A 167 16.83 4.00 15.55
C VAL A 167 17.67 4.86 14.60
N ARG A 168 17.12 5.98 14.14
CA ARG A 168 17.83 6.95 13.28
C ARG A 168 18.93 7.69 14.03
N TRP A 169 18.65 8.17 15.24
CA TRP A 169 19.62 8.91 16.07
C TRP A 169 20.81 8.05 16.43
N LEU A 170 20.58 6.81 16.85
CA LEU A 170 21.62 5.86 17.20
C LEU A 170 22.20 5.12 15.98
N ARG A 171 21.73 5.41 14.77
CA ARG A 171 22.14 4.75 13.51
C ARG A 171 22.13 3.22 13.59
N LEU A 172 21.13 2.64 14.26
CA LEU A 172 21.07 1.19 14.52
C LEU A 172 20.86 0.36 13.25
N ALA A 173 20.37 0.98 12.16
CA ALA A 173 20.29 0.35 10.84
C ALA A 173 21.64 0.23 10.12
N GLY A 174 22.71 0.80 10.68
CA GLY A 174 24.03 0.82 10.08
C GLY A 174 24.03 1.50 8.70
N GLY A 175 24.81 0.93 7.78
CA GLY A 175 24.94 1.38 6.39
C GLY A 175 24.13 0.57 5.37
N ALA A 176 23.25 -0.33 5.81
CA ALA A 176 22.44 -1.13 4.90
C ALA A 176 21.49 -0.22 4.09
N PRO A 177 21.41 -0.35 2.76
CA PRO A 177 20.47 0.43 1.96
C PRO A 177 19.03 0.17 2.43
N PRO A 178 18.12 1.16 2.36
CA PRO A 178 16.70 0.92 2.61
C PRO A 178 16.16 -0.09 1.62
N PRO A 179 15.37 -1.08 2.05
CA PRO A 179 14.70 -1.98 1.12
C PRO A 179 13.61 -1.22 0.35
N GLU A 180 13.38 -1.65 -0.89
CA GLU A 180 12.45 -1.00 -1.83
C GLU A 180 11.29 -1.94 -2.16
N TYR A 181 10.10 -1.39 -2.38
CA TYR A 181 8.94 -2.17 -2.83
C TYR A 181 9.14 -2.68 -4.25
N PHE A 182 8.46 -3.78 -4.60
CA PHE A 182 8.48 -4.34 -5.95
C PHE A 182 7.07 -4.42 -6.53
N GLU A 183 6.82 -3.76 -7.65
CA GLU A 183 5.49 -3.62 -8.24
C GLU A 183 5.43 -4.14 -9.69
N ILE A 184 4.68 -5.21 -9.92
CA ILE A 184 4.48 -5.77 -11.27
C ILE A 184 3.03 -5.68 -11.72
N ILE A 185 2.82 -5.43 -13.01
CA ILE A 185 1.54 -5.41 -13.71
C ILE A 185 1.19 -6.84 -14.09
N GLU A 186 0.15 -7.38 -13.46
CA GLU A 186 -0.15 -8.82 -13.49
C GLU A 186 -1.16 -9.24 -14.59
N ARG A 187 -1.81 -8.30 -15.32
CA ARG A 187 -2.68 -8.65 -16.47
C ARG A 187 -3.05 -7.47 -17.37
N ALA A 188 -3.06 -7.70 -18.69
CA ALA A 188 -3.70 -6.83 -19.68
C ALA A 188 -5.03 -7.38 -20.24
N GLY A 189 -5.49 -8.57 -19.81
CA GLY A 189 -6.53 -9.32 -20.54
C GLY A 189 -7.63 -10.06 -19.76
N GLU A 190 -7.58 -10.18 -18.43
CA GLU A 190 -8.74 -10.69 -17.69
C GLU A 190 -8.89 -9.94 -16.37
N SER A 191 -9.63 -8.85 -16.46
CA SER A 191 -10.54 -8.43 -15.43
C SER A 191 -11.61 -9.52 -15.24
N GLU A 192 -11.31 -10.58 -14.48
CA GLU A 192 -12.35 -11.14 -13.61
C GLU A 192 -12.10 -10.58 -12.21
N PRO A 193 -13.13 -10.06 -11.55
CA PRO A 193 -12.95 -9.11 -10.47
C PRO A 193 -12.40 -9.83 -9.23
N VAL A 194 -11.14 -9.56 -8.88
CA VAL A 194 -10.88 -9.18 -7.49
C VAL A 194 -11.77 -7.96 -7.32
N ALA A 195 -12.97 -8.13 -6.72
CA ALA A 195 -14.08 -7.17 -6.65
C ALA A 195 -13.62 -5.81 -7.15
N ALA A 196 -13.85 -5.53 -8.45
CA ALA A 196 -13.16 -4.49 -9.21
C ALA A 196 -12.94 -3.30 -8.29
N ALA A 197 -11.68 -3.05 -7.88
CA ALA A 197 -11.41 -2.20 -6.73
C ALA A 197 -12.20 -0.91 -6.94
N THR A 198 -13.23 -0.72 -6.11
CA THR A 198 -14.27 0.25 -6.46
C THR A 198 -13.62 1.60 -6.29
N TYR A 199 -13.45 2.32 -7.41
CA TYR A 199 -12.88 3.65 -7.36
C TYR A 199 -13.83 4.52 -6.55
N ARG A 200 -13.31 5.03 -5.43
CA ARG A 200 -14.09 5.76 -4.45
C ARG A 200 -13.41 7.10 -4.17
N PRO A 201 -13.78 8.19 -4.87
CA PRO A 201 -13.41 9.52 -4.41
C PRO A 201 -13.99 9.71 -3.02
N SER A 202 -13.19 10.22 -2.09
CA SER A 202 -13.59 10.39 -0.70
C SER A 202 -13.16 11.77 -0.20
N ALA A 203 -14.04 12.41 0.56
CA ALA A 203 -13.74 13.65 1.25
C ALA A 203 -13.46 13.34 2.72
N ARG A 204 -12.28 13.74 3.21
CA ARG A 204 -11.83 13.53 4.59
C ARG A 204 -11.71 14.88 5.29
N VAL A 205 -12.03 14.95 6.57
CA VAL A 205 -12.00 16.21 7.32
C VAL A 205 -11.06 16.13 8.52
N LEU A 206 -10.06 17.00 8.50
CA LEU A 206 -9.20 17.30 9.64
C LEU A 206 -9.93 18.29 10.55
N LEU A 207 -10.84 17.77 11.38
CA LEU A 207 -11.64 18.57 12.29
C LEU A 207 -10.86 18.88 13.58
N LEU A 208 -10.51 20.16 13.76
CA LEU A 208 -9.78 20.65 14.92
C LEU A 208 -10.67 21.40 15.89
N ASP A 209 -10.41 21.26 17.19
CA ASP A 209 -10.95 22.14 18.23
C ASP A 209 -10.08 23.39 18.44
N ASP A 210 -10.53 24.29 19.34
CA ASP A 210 -9.78 25.51 19.70
C ASP A 210 -8.39 25.24 20.34
N ARG A 211 -8.04 23.98 20.64
CA ARG A 211 -6.75 23.57 21.22
C ARG A 211 -5.88 22.78 20.24
N ASP A 212 -6.16 22.86 18.94
CA ASP A 212 -5.45 22.12 17.89
C ASP A 212 -5.49 20.58 18.09
N ARG A 213 -6.54 20.07 18.75
CA ARG A 213 -6.77 18.63 18.83
C ARG A 213 -7.62 18.19 17.66
N LEU A 214 -7.24 17.08 17.05
CA LEU A 214 -7.89 16.47 15.90
C LEU A 214 -8.88 15.40 16.35
N LEU A 215 -10.13 15.48 15.90
CA LEU A 215 -11.10 14.40 16.09
C LEU A 215 -10.76 13.22 15.17
N LEU A 216 -10.63 12.03 15.75
CA LEU A 216 -10.53 10.77 15.04
C LEU A 216 -11.56 9.76 15.55
N PHE A 217 -11.97 8.85 14.68
CA PHE A 217 -12.84 7.72 14.98
C PHE A 217 -12.05 6.42 14.97
N GLU A 218 -12.26 5.58 15.98
CA GLU A 218 -11.73 4.22 16.01
C GLU A 218 -12.71 3.30 15.28
N SER A 219 -12.24 2.61 14.25
CA SER A 219 -13.03 1.67 13.45
C SER A 219 -12.31 0.34 13.30
N SER A 220 -13.04 -0.68 12.86
CA SER A 220 -12.51 -1.98 12.49
C SER A 220 -13.27 -2.53 11.30
N ASP A 221 -12.58 -3.28 10.44
CA ASP A 221 -13.23 -4.08 9.40
C ASP A 221 -14.12 -5.16 10.07
N PRO A 222 -15.41 -5.30 9.71
CA PRO A 222 -16.28 -6.33 10.29
C PRO A 222 -15.75 -7.76 10.12
N ASP A 223 -14.98 -8.02 9.06
CA ASP A 223 -14.35 -9.33 8.82
C ASP A 223 -13.10 -9.55 9.70
N ARG A 224 -12.53 -8.47 10.25
CA ARG A 224 -11.34 -8.48 11.12
C ARG A 224 -11.53 -7.55 12.32
N PRO A 225 -12.51 -7.82 13.21
CA PRO A 225 -12.86 -6.91 14.31
C PRO A 225 -11.71 -6.75 15.33
N GLN A 226 -10.74 -7.65 15.39
CA GLN A 226 -9.57 -7.51 16.25
C GLN A 226 -8.55 -6.48 15.75
N GLU A 227 -8.60 -6.08 14.48
CA GLU A 227 -7.70 -5.11 13.87
C GLU A 227 -8.37 -3.72 13.85
N THR A 228 -8.09 -2.90 14.87
CA THR A 228 -8.62 -1.53 14.93
C THR A 228 -7.67 -0.52 14.30
N PHE A 229 -8.25 0.56 13.79
CA PHE A 229 -7.52 1.69 13.25
C PHE A 229 -8.29 2.99 13.52
N TRP A 230 -7.56 4.08 13.64
CA TRP A 230 -8.11 5.43 13.73
C TRP A 230 -8.12 6.11 12.36
N CYS A 231 -9.22 6.74 12.01
CA CYS A 231 -9.34 7.55 10.80
C CYS A 231 -10.02 8.89 11.09
N THR A 232 -9.83 9.83 10.17
CA THR A 232 -10.52 11.12 10.20
C THR A 232 -12.01 10.93 9.94
N ALA A 233 -12.80 11.94 10.32
CA ALA A 233 -14.15 12.08 9.80
C ALA A 233 -14.15 12.12 8.26
N GLY A 234 -15.26 11.73 7.65
CA GLY A 234 -15.45 11.79 6.21
C GLY A 234 -15.65 10.45 5.54
N GLY A 235 -16.13 10.47 4.31
CA GLY A 235 -16.54 9.28 3.59
C GLY A 235 -16.52 9.48 2.09
N GLY A 236 -17.31 8.65 1.40
CA GLY A 236 -17.31 8.57 -0.05
C GLY A 236 -18.11 9.72 -0.63
N VAL A 237 -17.68 10.25 -1.77
CA VAL A 237 -18.48 11.19 -2.54
C VAL A 237 -19.61 10.43 -3.22
N GLU A 238 -20.85 10.91 -3.06
CA GLU A 238 -22.01 10.35 -3.72
C GLU A 238 -22.13 10.78 -5.19
N ALA A 239 -23.02 10.14 -5.95
CA ALA A 239 -23.26 10.53 -7.33
C ALA A 239 -23.75 11.98 -7.42
N ASP A 240 -23.14 12.76 -8.33
CA ASP A 240 -23.41 14.19 -8.54
C ASP A 240 -23.08 15.10 -7.35
N GLU A 241 -22.30 14.61 -6.37
CA GLU A 241 -21.84 15.37 -5.21
C GLU A 241 -20.44 15.96 -5.43
N GLU A 242 -20.24 17.22 -5.03
CA GLU A 242 -18.91 17.84 -5.01
C GLU A 242 -18.12 17.45 -3.76
N LEU A 243 -16.79 17.39 -3.83
CA LEU A 243 -15.92 17.00 -2.70
C LEU A 243 -16.18 17.80 -1.41
N ARG A 244 -16.42 19.11 -1.55
CA ARG A 244 -16.74 19.98 -0.41
C ARG A 244 -18.12 19.69 0.18
N ALA A 245 -19.10 19.37 -0.66
CA ALA A 245 -20.44 18.98 -0.22
C ALA A 245 -20.38 17.66 0.56
N ALA A 246 -19.63 16.67 0.05
CA ALA A 246 -19.38 15.42 0.75
C ALA A 246 -18.73 15.64 2.13
N ALA A 247 -17.70 16.49 2.22
CA ALA A 247 -17.09 16.83 3.51
C ALA A 247 -18.09 17.42 4.52
N ILE A 248 -18.99 18.31 4.09
CA ILE A 248 -20.01 18.90 4.96
C ILE A 248 -21.05 17.86 5.39
N ARG A 249 -21.53 17.03 4.45
CA ARG A 249 -22.51 15.97 4.71
C ARG A 249 -21.99 14.98 5.75
N GLU A 250 -20.79 14.45 5.52
CA GLU A 250 -20.15 13.45 6.36
C GLU A 250 -19.88 13.99 7.77
N VAL A 251 -19.35 15.21 7.92
CA VAL A 251 -19.15 15.81 9.24
C VAL A 251 -20.47 15.98 9.99
N ARG A 252 -21.54 16.40 9.30
CA ARG A 252 -22.86 16.51 9.92
C ARG A 252 -23.38 15.15 10.38
N GLU A 253 -23.21 14.11 9.59
CA GLU A 253 -23.67 12.76 9.91
C GLU A 253 -22.88 12.12 11.05
N GLU A 254 -21.55 12.27 11.05
CA GLU A 254 -20.68 11.63 12.02
C GLU A 254 -20.53 12.41 13.35
N THR A 255 -20.79 13.73 13.32
CA THR A 255 -20.53 14.60 14.49
C THR A 255 -21.69 15.50 14.89
N GLY A 256 -22.72 15.65 14.04
CA GLY A 256 -23.81 16.62 14.23
C GLY A 256 -23.43 18.08 13.95
N LEU A 257 -22.17 18.38 13.59
CA LEU A 257 -21.73 19.75 13.34
C LEU A 257 -22.22 20.26 11.98
N LEU A 258 -22.77 21.46 12.00
CA LEU A 258 -23.20 22.16 10.79
C LEU A 258 -22.07 23.06 10.31
N LEU A 259 -21.51 22.73 9.14
CA LEU A 259 -20.46 23.51 8.49
C LEU A 259 -21.00 24.23 7.26
N THR A 260 -20.42 25.38 6.99
CA THR A 260 -20.55 26.11 5.72
C THR A 260 -19.32 25.88 4.85
N GLU A 261 -19.46 26.07 3.53
CA GLU A 261 -18.32 25.90 2.60
C GLU A 261 -17.12 26.79 2.92
N SER A 262 -17.36 27.99 3.46
CA SER A 262 -16.30 28.93 3.86
C SER A 262 -15.46 28.45 5.03
N GLU A 263 -15.96 27.50 5.82
CA GLU A 263 -15.23 26.93 6.96
C GLU A 263 -14.27 25.80 6.54
N LEU A 264 -14.42 25.27 5.32
CA LEU A 264 -13.53 24.26 4.74
C LEU A 264 -12.31 24.90 4.08
N ILE A 265 -11.15 24.73 4.70
CA ILE A 265 -9.85 25.08 4.13
C ILE A 265 -9.31 23.88 3.33
N GLY A 266 -8.82 24.09 2.10
CA GLY A 266 -8.23 23.03 1.30
C GLY A 266 -8.91 22.75 -0.05
N PRO A 267 -8.68 21.57 -0.65
CA PRO A 267 -8.04 20.40 -0.03
C PRO A 267 -6.57 20.65 0.32
N VAL A 268 -6.18 20.33 1.55
CA VAL A 268 -4.80 20.52 2.04
C VAL A 268 -3.92 19.33 1.67
N TRP A 269 -4.49 18.12 1.68
CA TRP A 269 -3.79 16.89 1.29
C TRP A 269 -4.61 16.04 0.31
N ARG A 270 -3.91 15.22 -0.46
CA ARG A 270 -4.49 14.14 -1.29
C ARG A 270 -3.75 12.83 -1.04
N ARG A 271 -4.46 11.72 -0.99
CA ARG A 271 -3.92 10.37 -0.85
C ARG A 271 -4.66 9.42 -1.77
N ARG A 272 -3.96 8.42 -2.32
CA ARG A 272 -4.60 7.27 -2.95
C ARG A 272 -4.27 6.04 -2.12
N ALA A 273 -5.29 5.30 -1.71
CA ALA A 273 -5.15 4.13 -0.85
C ALA A 273 -6.02 3.00 -1.38
N VAL A 274 -5.40 1.83 -1.58
CA VAL A 274 -6.12 0.60 -1.91
C VAL A 274 -6.24 -0.24 -0.64
N PHE A 275 -7.46 -0.53 -0.21
CA PHE A 275 -7.71 -1.30 1.01
C PHE A 275 -8.97 -2.16 0.90
N GLY A 276 -9.02 -3.24 1.68
CA GLY A 276 -10.21 -4.09 1.81
C GLY A 276 -11.07 -3.67 3.01
N PHE A 277 -12.40 -3.70 2.86
CA PHE A 277 -13.38 -3.42 3.92
C PHE A 277 -14.72 -4.09 3.61
N GLU A 278 -15.32 -4.82 4.55
CA GLU A 278 -16.56 -5.60 4.35
C GLU A 278 -16.50 -6.56 3.14
N GLY A 279 -15.36 -7.22 2.93
CA GLY A 279 -15.15 -8.13 1.80
C GLY A 279 -14.94 -7.45 0.44
N ASP A 280 -15.17 -6.13 0.32
CA ASP A 280 -14.91 -5.35 -0.88
C ASP A 280 -13.51 -4.74 -0.88
N VAL A 281 -12.97 -4.48 -2.08
CA VAL A 281 -11.71 -3.75 -2.25
C VAL A 281 -12.03 -2.36 -2.78
N PHE A 282 -11.51 -1.32 -2.13
CA PHE A 282 -11.65 0.06 -2.54
C PHE A 282 -10.33 0.59 -3.07
N ASP A 283 -10.38 1.30 -4.20
CA ASP A 283 -9.31 2.20 -4.67
C ASP A 283 -9.74 3.63 -4.33
N SER A 284 -9.46 4.02 -3.10
CA SER A 284 -9.94 5.28 -2.56
C SER A 284 -8.99 6.42 -2.91
N GLU A 285 -9.54 7.48 -3.48
CA GLU A 285 -8.84 8.75 -3.65
C GLU A 285 -9.36 9.75 -2.62
N GLU A 286 -8.57 9.94 -1.57
CA GLU A 286 -8.93 10.72 -0.38
C GLU A 286 -8.43 12.16 -0.50
N TRP A 287 -9.34 13.12 -0.36
CA TRP A 287 -9.06 14.55 -0.36
C TRP A 287 -9.36 15.14 1.02
N PHE A 288 -8.35 15.74 1.65
CA PHE A 288 -8.44 16.20 3.03
C PHE A 288 -8.73 17.69 3.10
N PHE A 289 -9.76 18.07 3.84
CA PHE A 289 -10.11 19.47 4.16
C PHE A 289 -9.85 19.74 5.63
N LEU A 290 -9.37 20.94 5.95
CA LEU A 290 -9.14 21.40 7.31
C LEU A 290 -10.32 22.24 7.78
N VAL A 291 -10.81 21.95 8.98
CA VAL A 291 -11.87 22.72 9.64
C VAL A 291 -11.45 23.01 11.07
N ARG A 292 -11.70 24.22 11.54
CA ARG A 292 -11.54 24.61 12.94
C ARG A 292 -12.92 24.88 13.51
N ALA A 293 -13.40 24.02 14.40
CA ALA A 293 -14.68 24.18 15.06
C ALA A 293 -14.60 25.35 16.05
N ALA A 294 -15.13 26.51 15.66
CA ALA A 294 -15.04 27.73 16.45
C ALA A 294 -15.91 27.64 17.73
N GLY A 295 -15.35 28.09 18.86
CA GLY A 295 -16.13 28.41 20.06
C GLY A 295 -16.36 27.25 21.03
N SER A 296 -15.69 26.11 20.83
CA SER A 296 -15.56 25.10 21.87
C SER A 296 -14.23 24.36 21.76
N SER A 297 -13.61 24.22 22.92
CA SER A 297 -12.38 23.48 23.09
C SER A 297 -12.54 21.95 23.09
N ALA A 298 -13.75 21.45 22.79
CA ALA A 298 -14.12 20.08 22.39
C ALA A 298 -15.63 20.09 22.11
N PRO A 299 -16.06 20.29 20.86
CA PRO A 299 -17.48 20.16 20.50
C PRO A 299 -18.03 18.80 20.96
N VAL A 300 -19.28 18.80 21.42
CA VAL A 300 -20.00 17.54 21.68
C VAL A 300 -20.22 16.87 20.34
N VAL A 301 -19.67 15.66 20.19
CA VAL A 301 -19.82 14.85 18.97
C VAL A 301 -21.12 14.07 19.11
N ASP A 302 -22.10 14.41 18.27
CA ASP A 302 -23.36 13.67 18.16
C ASP A 302 -23.23 12.60 17.07
N VAL A 303 -23.11 11.35 17.49
CA VAL A 303 -22.98 10.18 16.60
C VAL A 303 -24.34 9.56 16.22
N SER A 304 -25.45 10.21 16.57
CA SER A 304 -26.79 9.70 16.24
C SER A 304 -27.09 9.66 14.74
N GLY A 305 -26.33 10.43 13.95
CA GLY A 305 -26.39 10.44 12.48
C GLY A 305 -25.65 9.31 11.78
N PHE A 306 -24.92 8.45 12.51
CA PHE A 306 -24.20 7.31 11.91
C PHE A 306 -25.12 6.43 11.05
N THR A 307 -24.60 6.08 9.89
CA THR A 307 -25.16 5.05 9.01
C THR A 307 -25.18 3.69 9.71
N GLU A 308 -25.95 2.74 9.19
CA GLU A 308 -26.00 1.39 9.76
C GLU A 308 -24.62 0.70 9.75
N LEU A 309 -23.79 1.00 8.75
CA LEU A 309 -22.44 0.49 8.65
C LEU A 309 -21.52 1.08 9.73
N GLU A 310 -21.56 2.39 9.93
CA GLU A 310 -20.76 3.06 10.96
C GLU A 310 -21.15 2.60 12.36
N ARG A 311 -22.45 2.40 12.63
CA ARG A 311 -22.91 1.83 13.92
C ARG A 311 -22.34 0.44 14.21
N ARG A 312 -22.00 -0.34 13.18
CA ARG A 312 -21.41 -1.68 13.30
C ARG A 312 -19.88 -1.66 13.38
N THR A 313 -19.23 -0.65 12.80
CA THR A 313 -17.77 -0.62 12.59
C THR A 313 -17.05 0.34 13.52
N VAL A 314 -17.65 1.50 13.81
CA VAL A 314 -17.09 2.55 14.66
C VAL A 314 -17.30 2.20 16.13
N ARG A 315 -16.20 2.19 16.89
CA ARG A 315 -16.16 1.79 18.30
C ARG A 315 -16.19 2.98 19.24
N GLY A 316 -15.69 4.12 18.78
CA GLY A 316 -15.59 5.32 19.57
C GLY A 316 -14.89 6.42 18.80
N HIS A 317 -14.73 7.57 19.48
CA HIS A 317 -14.03 8.72 18.95
C HIS A 317 -13.21 9.38 20.04
N ARG A 318 -12.19 10.13 19.64
CA ARG A 318 -11.32 10.86 20.56
C ARG A 318 -10.71 12.08 19.88
N TRP A 319 -10.51 13.13 20.67
CA TRP A 319 -9.73 14.30 20.32
C TRP A 319 -8.25 14.06 20.64
N TRP A 320 -7.38 14.16 19.63
CA TRP A 320 -5.95 13.87 19.70
C TRP A 320 -5.10 15.11 19.44
N THR A 321 -4.17 15.43 20.33
CA THR A 321 -3.09 16.37 20.01
C THR A 321 -2.10 15.74 19.02
N ALA A 322 -1.39 16.56 18.24
CA ALA A 322 -0.33 16.07 17.38
C ALA A 322 0.80 15.33 18.15
N ALA A 323 1.03 15.72 19.41
CA ALA A 323 1.99 15.04 20.29
C ALA A 323 1.50 13.65 20.72
N GLU A 324 0.21 13.50 21.06
CA GLU A 324 -0.39 12.19 21.35
C GLU A 324 -0.37 11.29 20.13
N LEU A 325 -0.70 11.80 18.93
CA LEU A 325 -0.62 11.03 17.68
C LEU A 325 0.81 10.54 17.41
N ALA A 326 1.81 11.40 17.64
CA ALA A 326 3.22 11.04 17.45
C ALA A 326 3.75 10.03 18.49
N ALA A 327 3.11 9.97 19.67
CA ALA A 327 3.45 9.04 20.74
C ALA A 327 2.62 7.76 20.74
N SER A 328 1.52 7.72 19.99
CA SER A 328 0.59 6.58 19.93
C SER A 328 1.24 5.35 19.29
N GLU A 329 0.87 4.18 19.80
CA GLU A 329 1.18 2.89 19.17
C GLU A 329 0.02 2.37 18.32
N ASP A 330 -1.13 3.06 18.34
CA ASP A 330 -2.32 2.68 17.57
C ASP A 330 -2.12 2.87 16.07
N THR A 331 -2.79 2.06 15.26
CA THR A 331 -2.82 2.25 13.80
C THR A 331 -3.64 3.49 13.47
N VAL A 332 -3.03 4.49 12.85
CA VAL A 332 -3.70 5.74 12.44
C VAL A 332 -3.54 5.94 10.93
N TYR A 333 -4.65 6.24 10.25
CA TYR A 333 -4.65 6.61 8.84
C TYR A 333 -5.08 8.07 8.66
N PRO A 334 -4.42 8.83 7.76
CA PRO A 334 -3.24 8.44 6.97
C PRO A 334 -1.99 8.23 7.84
N VAL A 335 -1.05 7.39 7.40
CA VAL A 335 0.12 6.99 8.22
C VAL A 335 1.02 8.19 8.53
N GLN A 336 1.02 9.19 7.65
CA GLN A 336 1.80 10.41 7.80
C GLN A 336 1.07 11.52 8.57
N LEU A 337 -0.12 11.26 9.13
CA LEU A 337 -0.93 12.25 9.82
C LEU A 337 -0.16 12.96 10.94
N ALA A 338 0.51 12.19 11.81
CA ALA A 338 1.30 12.75 12.91
C ALA A 338 2.53 13.55 12.46
N GLU A 339 3.07 13.27 11.26
CA GLU A 339 4.22 13.96 10.69
C GLU A 339 3.82 15.33 10.11
N PHE A 340 2.69 15.38 9.39
CA PHE A 340 2.28 16.57 8.65
C PHE A 340 1.33 17.49 9.42
N LEU A 341 0.56 16.98 10.37
CA LEU A 341 -0.37 17.80 11.16
C LEU A 341 0.34 19.00 11.82
N PRO A 342 1.49 18.87 12.52
CA PRO A 342 2.18 20.03 13.10
C PRO A 342 2.54 21.13 12.10
N GLN A 343 2.88 20.75 10.86
CA GLN A 343 3.25 21.71 9.81
C GLN A 343 2.02 22.48 9.32
N LEU A 344 0.88 21.78 9.21
CA LEU A 344 -0.39 22.39 8.85
C LEU A 344 -0.94 23.31 9.95
N LEU A 345 -0.65 22.99 11.22
CA LEU A 345 -1.04 23.83 12.36
C LEU A 345 -0.18 25.10 12.50
N ALA A 346 1.11 25.02 12.14
CA ALA A 346 2.07 26.10 12.35
C ALA A 346 2.07 27.17 11.24
N ALA A 347 1.56 26.84 10.05
CA ALA A 347 1.54 27.74 8.90
C ALA A 347 0.12 27.87 8.36
N GLU A 348 -0.23 29.07 7.89
CA GLU A 348 -1.42 29.21 7.04
C GLU A 348 -1.24 28.35 5.79
N TRP A 349 -2.32 27.70 5.36
CA TRP A 349 -2.29 26.89 4.16
C TRP A 349 -1.94 27.76 2.94
N ASP A 350 -0.93 27.35 2.20
CA ASP A 350 -0.36 28.07 1.05
C ASP A 350 -1.20 27.95 -0.24
N GLY A 351 -2.39 27.36 -0.16
CA GLY A 351 -3.27 27.11 -1.30
C GLY A 351 -2.87 25.90 -2.15
N GLN A 352 -1.80 25.17 -1.79
CA GLN A 352 -1.33 24.01 -2.56
C GLN A 352 -1.76 22.69 -1.92
N VAL A 353 -2.25 21.76 -2.75
CA VAL A 353 -2.60 20.40 -2.31
C VAL A 353 -1.32 19.56 -2.24
N ARG A 354 -1.05 18.89 -1.11
CA ARG A 354 0.12 18.03 -0.96
C ARG A 354 -0.25 16.55 -0.99
N THR A 355 0.50 15.74 -1.72
CA THR A 355 0.28 14.29 -1.75
C THR A 355 0.90 13.62 -0.51
N ILE A 356 0.10 12.83 0.20
CA ILE A 356 0.51 12.05 1.38
C ILE A 356 0.18 10.55 1.20
N ARG A 357 0.72 9.70 2.07
CA ARG A 357 0.60 8.23 2.04
C ARG A 357 -0.21 7.64 3.17
#